data_AF-M3FL98-F1
#
_entry.id   AF-M3FL98-F1
#
_cell.length_a   1.000
_cell.length_b   1.000
_cell.length_c   1.000
_cell.angle_alpha   90.00
_cell.angle_beta   90.00
_cell.angle_gamma   90.00
#
_symmetry.space_group_name_H-M   'P 1'
#
loop_
_entity.id
_entity.type
_entity.pdbx_description
1 polymer ?
#
loop_
_entity_poly.entity_id
_entity_poly.type
_entity_poly.pdbx_seq_one_letter_code
_entity_poly.pdbx_strand_id
1 'polypeptide(L)' 'MTPLEKKTSIDLALKERPDFAYILDLIPAGSRVLDLGCGNGTLLYLLKEKVSEAKELKKTKTASWNVFNEAFTSITAT' A
#
# COMPACT_ATOMS: atom_id res chain seq x y z
N MET A 1 17.13 9.89 -7.51
CA MET A 1 16.41 10.81 -6.62
C MET A 1 17.02 10.78 -5.25
N THR A 2 17.39 11.95 -4.76
CA THR A 2 17.87 12.18 -3.39
C THR A 2 16.73 11.99 -2.37
N PRO A 3 17.03 11.78 -1.08
CA PRO A 3 16.00 11.70 -0.03
C PRO A 3 15.09 12.92 0.04
N LEU A 4 15.63 14.11 -0.24
CA LEU A 4 14.89 15.37 -0.19
C LEU A 4 13.89 15.51 -1.35
N GLU A 5 14.29 15.07 -2.55
CA GLU A 5 13.39 15.02 -3.72
C GLU A 5 12.22 14.05 -3.47
N LYS A 6 12.48 12.89 -2.83
CA LYS A 6 11.40 11.93 -2.48
C LYS A 6 10.43 12.50 -1.45
N LYS A 7 10.94 13.12 -0.38
CA LYS A 7 10.10 13.71 0.67
C LYS A 7 9.15 14.76 0.09
N THR A 8 9.68 15.62 -0.77
CA THR A 8 8.89 16.65 -1.46
C THR A 8 7.78 16.02 -2.33
N SER A 9 8.07 14.95 -3.07
CA SER A 9 7.07 14.25 -3.88
C SER A 9 5.96 13.60 -3.04
N ILE A 10 6.30 13.08 -1.84
CA ILE A 10 5.33 12.50 -0.90
C ILE A 10 4.41 13.57 -0.33
N ASP A 11 4.97 14.68 0.12
CA ASP A 11 4.21 15.78 0.72
C ASP A 11 3.20 16.36 -0.30
N LEU A 12 3.62 16.47 -1.56
CA LEU A 12 2.74 16.84 -2.67
C LEU A 12 1.64 15.79 -2.89
N ALA A 13 1.97 14.51 -2.89
CA ALA A 13 0.98 13.44 -3.06
C ALA A 13 -0.06 13.43 -1.93
N LEU A 14 0.34 13.64 -0.67
CA LEU A 14 -0.59 13.73 0.47
C LEU A 14 -1.50 14.96 0.37
N LYS A 15 -1.00 16.06 -0.21
CA LYS A 15 -1.80 17.27 -0.45
C LYS A 15 -2.84 17.07 -1.56
N GLU A 16 -2.48 16.39 -2.64
CA GLU A 16 -3.38 16.10 -3.78
C GLU A 16 -4.34 14.93 -3.50
N ARG A 17 -3.93 14.00 -2.62
CA ARG A 17 -4.68 12.81 -2.20
C ARG A 17 -4.84 12.81 -0.67
N PRO A 18 -5.68 13.69 -0.12
CA PRO A 18 -5.91 13.75 1.33
C PRO A 18 -6.51 12.45 1.89
N ASP A 19 -7.15 11.64 1.03
CA ASP A 19 -7.62 10.30 1.37
C ASP A 19 -6.48 9.35 1.75
N PHE A 20 -5.26 9.54 1.22
CA PHE A 20 -4.10 8.76 1.66
C PHE A 20 -3.74 9.05 3.12
N ALA A 21 -3.80 10.31 3.55
CA ALA A 21 -3.56 10.66 4.96
C ALA A 21 -4.58 9.98 5.87
N TYR A 22 -5.87 10.04 5.50
CA TYR A 22 -6.93 9.39 6.27
C TYR A 22 -6.76 7.85 6.35
N ILE A 23 -6.42 7.19 5.23
CA ILE A 23 -6.15 5.75 5.21
C ILE A 23 -4.94 5.40 6.09
N LEU A 24 -3.87 6.19 6.02
CA LEU A 24 -2.68 5.98 6.85
C LEU A 24 -3.01 6.07 8.33
N ASP A 25 -3.86 7.02 8.73
CA ASP A 25 -4.26 7.19 10.13
C ASP A 25 -5.13 6.04 10.62
N LEU A 26 -6.00 5.49 9.77
CA LEU A 26 -6.86 4.36 10.12
C LEU A 26 -6.10 3.05 10.36
N ILE A 27 -4.95 2.85 9.71
CA ILE A 27 -4.22 1.59 9.76
C ILE A 27 -3.29 1.58 10.99
N PRO A 28 -3.47 0.67 11.97
CA PRO A 28 -2.57 0.55 13.11
C PRO A 28 -1.15 0.15 12.68
N ALA A 29 -0.14 0.61 13.43
CA ALA A 29 1.24 0.18 13.22
C ALA A 29 1.38 -1.34 13.37
N GLY A 30 2.22 -1.96 12.53
CA GLY A 30 2.41 -3.42 12.52
C GLY A 30 1.26 -4.22 11.89
N SER A 31 0.22 -3.57 11.37
CA SER A 31 -0.81 -4.25 10.58
C SER A 31 -0.24 -4.88 9.31
N ARG A 32 -0.96 -5.84 8.73
CA ARG A 32 -0.68 -6.35 7.37
C ARG A 32 -1.73 -5.83 6.41
N VAL A 33 -1.31 -5.31 5.25
CA VAL A 33 -2.20 -4.62 4.31
C VAL A 33 -2.07 -5.23 2.90
N LEU A 34 -3.20 -5.46 2.26
CA LEU A 34 -3.30 -5.81 0.84
C LEU A 34 -3.89 -4.63 0.07
N ASP A 35 -3.09 -4.03 -0.81
CA ASP A 35 -3.53 -2.95 -1.69
C ASP A 35 -4.08 -3.52 -3.00
N LEU A 36 -5.38 -3.35 -3.22
CA LEU A 36 -6.10 -3.81 -4.40
C LEU A 36 -6.22 -2.69 -5.41
N GLY A 37 -5.49 -2.80 -6.53
CA GLY A 37 -5.51 -1.76 -7.56
C GLY A 37 -4.70 -0.52 -7.20
N CYS A 38 -3.46 -0.72 -6.75
CA CYS A 38 -2.50 0.26 -6.24
C CYS A 38 -2.16 1.49 -7.11
N GLY A 39 -2.67 1.57 -8.34
CA GLY A 39 -2.32 2.62 -9.31
C GLY A 39 -0.81 2.73 -9.56
N ASN A 40 -0.21 3.82 -9.08
CA ASN A 40 1.23 4.11 -9.20
C ASN A 40 2.05 3.67 -7.97
N GLY A 41 1.43 3.02 -6.98
CA GLY A 41 2.08 2.50 -5.79
C GLY A 41 2.40 3.54 -4.70
N THR A 42 1.92 4.78 -4.83
CA THR A 42 2.20 5.83 -3.82
C THR A 42 1.65 5.48 -2.45
N LEU A 43 0.42 4.98 -2.34
CA LEU A 43 -0.17 4.61 -1.05
C LEU A 43 0.60 3.46 -0.39
N LEU A 44 0.90 2.39 -1.14
CA LEU A 44 1.69 1.27 -0.66
C LEU A 44 3.07 1.71 -0.16
N TYR A 45 3.71 2.64 -0.87
CA TYR A 45 4.99 3.20 -0.44
C TYR A 45 4.87 3.94 0.90
N LEU A 46 3.83 4.75 1.09
CA LEU A 46 3.58 5.46 2.35
C LEU A 46 3.31 4.49 3.52
N LEU A 47 2.69 3.35 3.24
CA LEU A 47 2.39 2.34 4.25
C LEU A 47 3.63 1.59 4.74
N LYS A 48 4.66 1.42 3.92
CA LYS A 48 5.84 0.59 4.24
C LYS A 48 6.57 0.97 5.53
N GLU A 49 6.55 2.24 5.92
CA GLU A 49 7.19 2.70 7.15
C GLU A 49 6.35 2.39 8.41
N LYS A 50 5.06 2.06 8.25
CA LYS A 50 4.11 1.87 9.35
C LYS A 50 3.66 0.42 9.53
N VAL A 51 3.53 -0.33 8.44
CA VAL A 51 2.94 -1.68 8.44
C VAL A 51 4.01 -2.76 8.55
N SER A 52 3.66 -3.93 9.09
CA SER A 52 4.59 -5.07 9.16
C SER A 52 4.76 -5.75 7.80
N GLU A 53 3.70 -5.75 6.99
CA GLU A 53 3.69 -6.30 5.64
C GLU A 53 2.73 -5.52 4.74
N ALA A 54 3.18 -5.19 3.53
CA ALA A 54 2.38 -4.51 2.53
C ALA A 54 2.49 -5.29 1.21
N LYS A 55 1.39 -5.88 0.75
CA LYS A 55 1.34 -6.64 -0.50
C LYS A 55 0.45 -5.95 -1.51
N GLU A 56 0.85 -6.07 -2.77
CA GLU A 56 0.15 -5.48 -3.90
C GLU A 56 -0.51 -6.58 -4.71
N LEU A 57 -1.76 -6.38 -5.13
CA LEU A 57 -2.39 -7.23 -6.13
C LEU A 57 -2.72 -6.43 -7.38
N LYS A 58 -1.95 -6.66 -8.45
CA LYS A 58 -2.24 -6.12 -9.78
C LYS A 58 -3.31 -6.98 -10.46
N LYS A 59 -4.36 -6.33 -10.94
CA LYS A 59 -5.37 -7.00 -11.79
C LYS A 59 -4.75 -7.25 -13.17
N THR A 60 -4.15 -8.42 -13.37
CA THR A 60 -3.80 -8.90 -14.71
C THR A 60 -5.02 -9.64 -15.28
N LYS A 61 -5.17 -9.68 -16.62
CA LYS A 61 -6.26 -10.44 -17.27
C LYS A 61 -6.28 -11.94 -16.88
N THR A 62 -5.21 -12.43 -16.25
CA THR A 62 -4.97 -13.82 -15.83
C THR A 62 -4.84 -14.00 -14.33
N ALA A 63 -5.08 -12.97 -13.50
CA ALA A 63 -5.03 -13.12 -12.05
C ALA A 63 -6.14 -14.10 -11.63
N SER A 64 -5.76 -15.35 -11.35
CA SER A 64 -6.68 -16.40 -10.95
C SER A 64 -7.04 -16.25 -9.48
N TRP A 65 -8.18 -16.80 -9.09
CA TRP A 65 -8.62 -16.87 -7.69
C TRP A 65 -7.55 -17.39 -6.72
N ASN A 66 -6.63 -18.25 -7.19
CA ASN A 66 -5.55 -18.79 -6.37
C ASN A 66 -4.57 -17.71 -5.91
N VAL A 67 -4.24 -16.75 -6.78
CA VAL A 67 -3.29 -15.66 -6.46
C VAL A 67 -3.89 -14.72 -5.42
N PHE A 68 -5.19 -14.43 -5.53
CA PHE A 68 -5.91 -13.68 -4.51
C PHE A 68 -5.90 -14.44 -3.17
N ASN A 69 -6.22 -15.74 -3.20
CA ASN A 69 -6.29 -16.54 -1.98
C ASN A 69 -4.93 -16.66 -1.28
N GLU A 70 -3.84 -16.78 -2.03
CA GLU A 70 -2.48 -16.77 -1.48
C GLU A 70 -2.13 -15.41 -0.84
N ALA A 71 -2.42 -14.30 -1.53
CA ALA A 71 -2.17 -12.96 -1.01
C ALA A 71 -3.02 -12.65 0.22
N PHE A 72 -4.28 -13.07 0.23
CA PHE A 72 -5.17 -12.95 1.37
C PHE A 72 -4.68 -13.81 2.54
N THR A 73 -4.33 -15.08 2.29
CA THR A 73 -3.83 -15.99 3.33
C THR A 73 -2.57 -15.44 4.01
N SER A 74 -1.62 -14.87 3.24
CA SER A 74 -0.39 -14.32 3.82
C SER A 74 -0.66 -13.14 4.76
N ILE A 75 -1.62 -12.27 4.43
CA ILE A 75 -1.97 -11.14 5.29
C ILE A 75 -2.91 -11.50 6.46
N THR A 76 -3.57 -12.66 6.44
CA THR A 76 -4.46 -13.12 7.51
C THR A 76 -3.87 -14.19 8.42
N ALA A 77 -2.79 -14.87 8.04
CA ALA A 77 -2.19 -15.95 8.83
C ALA A 77 -1.65 -15.44 10.19
N THR A 78 -2.27 -15.82 11.30
CA THR A 78 -1.82 -15.44 12.66
C THR A 78 -0.47 -16.04 13.03
#